data_AF-A0A7X5Q5G8-F1
#
_entry.id   AF-A0A7X5Q5G8-F1
#
_cell.length_a   1.000
_cell.length_b   1.000
_cell.length_c   1.000
_cell.angle_alpha   90.00
_cell.angle_beta   90.00
_cell.angle_gamma   90.00
#
_symmetry.space_group_name_H-M   'P 1'
#
loop_
_entity.id
_entity.type
_entity.pdbx_description
1 polymer ?
#
loop_
_entity_poly.entity_id
_entity_poly.type
_entity_poly.pdbx_seq_one_letter_code
_entity_poly.pdbx_strand_id
1 'polypeptide(L)'
;MPARVIQNNGDNSNKAPKVQIKAPVVKENKQEEIKQEMGAILKENISKSFSNIERAQFYAGHDRLELQGSSVQRVRELQEENDHLQREIAAKEEEISACSDPLAILADVEHRKIIIARNTGEILKIYLRNEERIKRIKELESHNGRIQNEMMEMQGQFISTKDMEEKTKFASEFFILKSEIEGNLQEISE
;
A
#
# COMPACT_ATOMS: atom_id res chain seq x y z
N MET A 1 19.61 83.63 -1.25
CA MET A 1 19.63 82.66 -0.13
C MET A 1 19.39 83.43 1.17
N PRO A 2 18.83 82.86 2.25
CA PRO A 2 18.25 81.51 2.49
C PRO A 2 16.85 81.65 3.20
N ALA A 3 16.19 80.66 3.83
CA ALA A 3 15.97 79.23 3.63
C ALA A 3 14.85 78.80 4.62
N ARG A 4 14.19 77.68 4.30
CA ARG A 4 13.17 76.94 5.06
C ARG A 4 13.55 76.65 6.52
N VAL A 5 12.54 76.66 7.40
CA VAL A 5 12.56 76.02 8.72
C VAL A 5 11.61 74.81 8.67
N ILE A 6 12.15 73.62 8.94
CA ILE A 6 11.40 72.39 9.22
C ILE A 6 11.34 72.26 10.75
N GLN A 7 10.14 72.18 11.32
CA GLN A 7 9.94 71.88 12.73
C GLN A 7 9.92 70.36 12.99
N ASN A 8 10.61 69.99 14.06
CA ASN A 8 10.82 68.67 14.62
C ASN A 8 9.77 68.33 15.70
N ASN A 9 9.66 67.02 15.98
CA ASN A 9 9.11 66.36 17.19
C ASN A 9 7.57 66.34 17.29
N GLY A 10 6.88 65.27 17.66
CA GLY A 10 7.22 63.95 18.21
C GLY A 10 6.02 63.48 19.05
N ASP A 11 5.70 62.18 19.08
CA ASP A 11 4.92 61.55 20.18
C ASP A 11 5.00 60.01 20.03
N ASN A 12 5.66 59.33 20.98
CA ASN A 12 5.08 58.54 22.09
C ASN A 12 4.22 57.35 21.63
N SER A 13 4.27 56.14 22.18
CA SER A 13 5.06 55.45 23.20
C SER A 13 4.42 54.05 23.30
N ASN A 14 5.21 52.96 23.35
CA ASN A 14 4.95 51.75 24.14
C ASN A 14 5.77 50.56 23.60
N LYS A 15 6.98 50.39 24.14
CA LYS A 15 7.74 49.14 24.04
C LYS A 15 7.34 48.27 25.24
N ALA A 16 6.52 47.25 25.01
CA ALA A 16 6.34 46.16 25.96
C ALA A 16 7.63 45.31 26.00
N PRO A 17 8.08 44.81 27.18
CA PRO A 17 9.30 44.02 27.27
C PRO A 17 9.05 42.62 26.68
N LYS A 18 9.78 42.27 25.61
CA LYS A 18 9.81 40.88 25.11
C LYS A 18 10.60 40.02 26.10
N VAL A 19 9.89 39.19 26.85
CA VAL A 19 10.44 38.08 27.63
C VAL A 19 11.15 37.11 26.68
N GLN A 20 12.47 36.94 26.84
CA GLN A 20 13.23 35.91 26.15
C GLN A 20 13.03 34.56 26.85
N ILE A 21 12.19 33.70 26.28
CA ILE A 21 12.11 32.30 26.66
C ILE A 21 13.22 31.56 25.88
N LYS A 22 14.28 31.14 26.55
CA LYS A 22 15.29 30.23 25.96
C LYS A 22 14.69 28.82 25.91
N ALA A 23 14.28 28.38 24.71
CA ALA A 23 13.97 26.98 24.46
C ALA A 23 15.26 26.13 24.52
N PRO A 24 15.20 24.88 25.00
CA PRO A 24 16.37 24.01 25.07
C PRO A 24 16.82 23.66 23.65
N VAL A 25 18.10 23.91 23.35
CA VAL A 25 18.77 23.49 22.12
C VAL A 25 18.92 21.97 22.16
N VAL A 26 18.09 21.27 21.39
CA VAL A 26 18.27 19.84 21.12
C VAL A 26 19.41 19.72 20.10
N LYS A 27 20.46 18.99 20.47
CA LYS A 27 21.64 18.72 19.62
C LYS A 27 21.20 18.16 18.25
N GLU A 28 21.68 18.79 17.17
CA GLU A 28 21.35 18.50 15.76
C GLU A 28 21.71 17.07 15.29
N ASN A 29 22.51 16.33 16.05
CA ASN A 29 23.09 15.07 15.57
C ASN A 29 22.13 13.88 15.41
N LYS A 30 20.87 13.95 15.90
CA LYS A 30 19.91 12.82 15.75
C LYS A 30 18.98 12.94 14.54
N GLN A 31 18.91 14.10 13.90
CA GLN A 31 17.95 14.35 12.83
C GLN A 31 18.51 13.99 11.44
N GLU A 32 19.84 13.95 11.29
CA GLU A 32 20.52 13.58 10.04
C GLU A 32 20.62 12.07 9.84
N GLU A 33 20.82 11.28 10.90
CA GLU A 33 20.83 9.80 10.82
C GLU A 33 19.47 9.26 10.37
N ILE A 34 18.36 9.79 10.90
CA ILE A 34 16.99 9.38 10.51
C ILE A 34 16.68 9.79 9.07
N LYS A 35 17.18 10.95 8.59
CA LYS A 35 17.00 11.39 7.20
C LYS A 35 17.80 10.54 6.20
N GLN A 36 19.00 10.09 6.58
CA GLN A 36 19.83 9.25 5.73
C GLN A 36 19.31 7.80 5.67
N GLU A 37 18.86 7.22 6.77
CA GLU A 37 18.22 5.89 6.79
C GLU A 37 16.90 5.89 5.99
N MET A 38 16.04 6.89 6.19
CA MET A 38 14.80 7.02 5.41
C MET A 38 15.08 7.24 3.91
N GLY A 39 16.15 7.98 3.57
CA GLY A 39 16.57 8.20 2.18
C GLY A 39 17.10 6.94 1.49
N ALA A 40 17.73 6.03 2.23
CA ALA A 40 18.20 4.75 1.71
C ALA A 40 17.05 3.76 1.47
N ILE A 41 16.10 3.65 2.43
CA ILE A 41 14.91 2.78 2.31
C ILE A 41 13.99 3.25 1.17
N LEU A 42 13.88 4.57 0.95
CA LEU A 42 13.14 5.10 -0.19
C LEU A 42 13.84 4.84 -1.52
N LYS A 43 15.19 4.96 -1.60
CA LYS A 43 15.92 4.72 -2.85
C LYS A 43 15.96 3.25 -3.28
N GLU A 44 16.05 2.30 -2.35
CA GLU A 44 15.99 0.87 -2.69
C GLU A 44 14.60 0.43 -3.16
N ASN A 45 13.52 1.04 -2.65
CA ASN A 45 12.17 0.73 -3.10
C ASN A 45 11.77 1.46 -4.40
N ILE A 46 12.38 2.62 -4.69
CA ILE A 46 12.13 3.40 -5.93
C ILE A 46 12.95 2.87 -7.11
N SER A 47 14.04 2.11 -6.88
CA SER A 47 14.83 1.53 -7.98
C SER A 47 14.13 0.37 -8.70
N LYS A 48 12.99 -0.12 -8.19
CA LYS A 48 12.03 -0.88 -8.98
C LYS A 48 11.12 0.09 -9.72
N SER A 49 11.71 0.94 -10.56
CA SER A 49 10.94 1.73 -11.51
C SER A 49 10.34 0.73 -12.51
N PHE A 50 9.08 0.35 -12.28
CA PHE A 50 8.33 -0.45 -13.25
C PHE A 50 8.48 0.22 -14.61
N SER A 51 8.95 -0.53 -15.60
CA SER A 51 9.11 0.01 -16.95
C SER A 51 7.76 0.55 -17.43
N ASN A 52 7.76 1.58 -18.29
CA ASN A 52 6.51 2.12 -18.84
C ASN A 52 5.63 1.04 -19.52
N ILE A 53 6.25 -0.09 -19.92
CA ILE A 53 5.59 -1.27 -20.50
C ILE A 53 4.91 -2.11 -19.41
N GLU A 54 5.56 -2.36 -18.27
CA GLU A 54 4.94 -3.02 -17.11
C GLU A 54 3.78 -2.21 -16.54
N ARG A 55 3.93 -0.88 -16.52
CA ARG A 55 2.85 0.03 -16.12
C ARG A 55 1.68 0.02 -17.11
N ALA A 56 1.95 -0.09 -18.42
CA ALA A 56 0.90 -0.22 -19.43
C ALA A 56 0.19 -1.58 -19.37
N GLN A 57 0.92 -2.66 -19.08
CA GLN A 57 0.35 -3.99 -18.84
C GLN A 57 -0.49 -4.03 -17.55
N PHE A 58 -0.07 -3.30 -16.51
CA PHE A 58 -0.83 -3.06 -15.28
C PHE A 58 -2.19 -2.39 -15.54
N TYR A 59 -2.27 -1.40 -16.44
CA TYR A 59 -3.54 -0.77 -16.82
C TYR A 59 -4.37 -1.62 -17.80
N ALA A 60 -3.75 -2.48 -18.60
CA ALA A 60 -4.44 -3.32 -19.59
C ALA A 60 -5.20 -4.53 -19.01
N GLY A 61 -4.99 -4.85 -17.72
CA GLY A 61 -5.83 -5.81 -17.00
C GLY A 61 -5.61 -7.28 -17.36
N HIS A 62 -4.38 -7.69 -17.69
CA HIS A 62 -4.10 -9.10 -17.97
C HIS A 62 -4.13 -9.99 -16.70
N ASP A 63 -3.90 -9.42 -15.51
CA ASP A 63 -3.97 -10.15 -14.21
C ASP A 63 -5.37 -10.20 -13.60
N ARG A 64 -6.42 -9.94 -14.38
CA ARG A 64 -7.83 -9.90 -13.92
C ARG A 64 -8.38 -11.25 -13.43
N LEU A 65 -7.63 -12.35 -13.55
CA LEU A 65 -8.12 -13.70 -13.28
C LEU A 65 -8.04 -14.15 -11.81
N GLU A 66 -7.38 -13.42 -10.90
CA GLU A 66 -7.13 -13.93 -9.54
C GLU A 66 -7.50 -12.99 -8.38
N LEU A 67 -8.21 -11.88 -8.61
CA LEU A 67 -8.67 -10.99 -7.53
C LEU A 67 -10.08 -11.37 -7.04
N GLN A 68 -10.28 -11.37 -5.72
CA GLN A 68 -11.62 -11.45 -5.12
C GLN A 68 -12.52 -10.34 -5.68
N GLY A 69 -13.80 -10.63 -5.94
CA GLY A 69 -14.73 -9.68 -6.57
C GLY A 69 -14.82 -8.33 -5.86
N SER A 70 -14.78 -8.32 -4.52
CA SER A 70 -14.74 -7.10 -3.70
C SER A 70 -13.46 -6.27 -3.91
N SER A 71 -12.31 -6.95 -4.02
CA SER A 71 -11.01 -6.33 -4.30
C SER A 71 -10.96 -5.75 -5.71
N VAL A 72 -11.55 -6.43 -6.71
CA VAL A 72 -11.68 -5.91 -8.08
C VAL A 72 -12.49 -4.62 -8.10
N GLN A 73 -13.64 -4.60 -7.42
CA GLN A 73 -14.50 -3.43 -7.37
C GLN A 73 -13.77 -2.24 -6.73
N ARG A 74 -13.07 -2.46 -5.62
CA ARG A 74 -12.30 -1.39 -4.96
C ARG A 74 -11.17 -0.85 -5.83
N VAL A 75 -10.45 -1.72 -6.56
CA VAL A 75 -9.40 -1.28 -7.49
C VAL A 75 -9.99 -0.42 -8.60
N ARG A 76 -11.17 -0.78 -9.15
CA ARG A 76 -11.84 0.03 -10.17
C ARG A 76 -12.22 1.42 -9.66
N GLU A 77 -12.82 1.50 -8.48
CA GLU A 77 -13.18 2.79 -7.86
C GLU A 77 -11.96 3.70 -7.70
N LEU A 78 -10.85 3.16 -7.20
CA LEU A 78 -9.60 3.91 -7.03
C LEU A 78 -8.98 4.34 -8.37
N GLN A 79 -9.12 3.52 -9.41
CA GLN A 79 -8.67 3.86 -10.77
C GLN A 79 -9.53 4.97 -11.39
N GLU A 80 -10.85 4.88 -11.26
CA GLU A 80 -11.79 5.89 -11.75
C GLU A 80 -11.57 7.24 -11.06
N GLU A 81 -11.33 7.24 -9.74
CA GLU A 81 -10.98 8.44 -8.98
C GLU A 81 -9.66 9.04 -9.47
N ASN A 82 -8.64 8.22 -9.71
CA ASN A 82 -7.36 8.69 -10.26
C ASN A 82 -7.50 9.31 -11.64
N ASP A 83 -8.28 8.69 -12.53
CA ASP A 83 -8.53 9.21 -13.88
C ASP A 83 -9.32 10.53 -13.84
N HIS A 84 -10.20 10.69 -12.85
CA HIS A 84 -10.88 11.95 -12.61
C HIS A 84 -9.90 13.03 -12.12
N LEU A 85 -9.09 12.73 -11.10
CA LEU A 85 -8.09 13.66 -10.55
C LEU A 85 -7.05 14.08 -11.61
N GLN A 86 -6.64 13.17 -12.50
CA GLN A 86 -5.73 13.51 -13.60
C GLN A 86 -6.34 14.49 -14.59
N ARG A 87 -7.63 14.34 -14.91
CA ARG A 87 -8.35 15.31 -15.76
C ARG A 87 -8.45 16.68 -15.08
N GLU A 88 -8.70 16.71 -13.77
CA GLU A 88 -8.71 17.96 -13.01
C GLU A 88 -7.33 18.64 -12.97
N ILE A 89 -6.25 17.86 -12.78
CA ILE A 89 -4.88 18.37 -12.81
C ILE A 89 -4.61 19.01 -14.17
N ALA A 90 -4.92 18.33 -15.27
CA ALA A 90 -4.68 18.86 -16.62
C ALA A 90 -5.43 20.19 -16.84
N ALA A 91 -6.71 20.26 -16.45
CA ALA A 91 -7.48 21.50 -16.54
C ALA A 91 -6.89 22.63 -15.69
N LYS A 92 -6.45 22.32 -14.45
CA LYS A 92 -5.84 23.29 -13.54
C LYS A 92 -4.47 23.77 -14.04
N GLU A 93 -3.67 22.91 -14.65
CA GLU A 93 -2.36 23.26 -15.21
C GLU A 93 -2.49 24.24 -16.38
N GLU A 94 -3.55 24.12 -17.20
CA GLU A 94 -3.86 25.11 -18.24
C GLU A 94 -4.21 26.50 -17.67
N GLU A 95 -4.91 26.54 -16.53
CA GLU A 95 -5.32 27.77 -15.84
C GLU A 95 -4.16 28.55 -15.19
N ILE A 96 -3.02 27.90 -14.90
CA ILE A 96 -1.87 28.51 -14.17
C ILE A 96 -1.38 29.78 -14.87
N SER A 97 -1.31 29.76 -16.20
CA SER A 97 -0.78 30.87 -16.99
C SER A 97 -1.70 32.09 -17.04
N ALA A 98 -2.98 31.92 -16.72
CA ALA A 98 -4.02 32.95 -16.81
C ALA A 98 -4.53 33.43 -15.43
N CYS A 99 -4.07 32.83 -14.34
CA CYS A 99 -4.55 33.11 -12.98
C CYS A 99 -3.78 34.24 -12.29
N SER A 100 -4.49 35.01 -11.44
CA SER A 100 -3.89 36.03 -10.58
C SER A 100 -3.12 35.46 -9.38
N ASP A 101 -3.42 34.22 -8.96
CA ASP A 101 -2.69 33.49 -7.92
C ASP A 101 -2.28 32.08 -8.40
N PRO A 102 -1.12 31.97 -9.09
CA PRO A 102 -0.59 30.70 -9.56
C PRO A 102 -0.17 29.74 -8.42
N LEU A 103 0.19 30.28 -7.25
CA LEU A 103 0.67 29.47 -6.12
C LEU A 103 -0.47 28.66 -5.51
N ALA A 104 -1.67 29.24 -5.41
CA ALA A 104 -2.86 28.51 -4.96
C ALA A 104 -3.18 27.35 -5.91
N ILE A 105 -3.15 27.57 -7.23
CA ILE A 105 -3.42 26.50 -8.21
C ILE A 105 -2.35 25.39 -8.14
N LEU A 106 -1.08 25.76 -8.00
CA LEU A 106 0.00 24.78 -7.85
C LEU A 106 -0.16 23.93 -6.58
N ALA A 107 -0.54 24.53 -5.45
CA ALA A 107 -0.81 23.80 -4.21
C ALA A 107 -1.96 22.79 -4.40
N ASP A 108 -3.00 23.20 -5.13
CA ASP A 108 -4.16 22.38 -5.48
C ASP A 108 -3.81 21.20 -6.40
N VAL A 109 -2.92 21.41 -7.37
CA VAL A 109 -2.40 20.37 -8.27
C VAL A 109 -1.56 19.37 -7.47
N GLU A 110 -0.65 19.85 -6.62
CA GLU A 110 0.18 18.98 -5.79
C GLU A 110 -0.66 18.16 -4.80
N HIS A 111 -1.70 18.75 -4.22
CA HIS A 111 -2.64 18.01 -3.37
C HIS A 111 -3.29 16.84 -4.12
N ARG A 112 -3.77 17.06 -5.35
CA ARG A 112 -4.36 16.00 -6.19
C ARG A 112 -3.34 14.91 -6.55
N LYS A 113 -2.09 15.28 -6.84
CA LYS A 113 -1.00 14.31 -7.07
C LYS A 113 -0.75 13.44 -5.83
N ILE A 114 -0.81 14.02 -4.63
CA ILE A 114 -0.68 13.27 -3.37
C ILE A 114 -1.83 12.25 -3.22
N ILE A 115 -3.07 12.64 -3.55
CA ILE A 115 -4.22 11.72 -3.51
C ILE A 115 -4.02 10.58 -4.52
N ILE A 116 -3.60 10.87 -5.75
CA ILE A 116 -3.30 9.83 -6.74
C ILE A 116 -2.24 8.86 -6.20
N ALA A 117 -1.14 9.36 -5.65
CA ALA A 117 -0.09 8.53 -5.08
C ALA A 117 -0.61 7.64 -3.94
N ARG A 118 -1.49 8.17 -3.07
CA ARG A 118 -2.16 7.39 -2.03
C ARG A 118 -3.01 6.27 -2.63
N ASN A 119 -3.86 6.59 -3.61
CA ASN A 119 -4.76 5.63 -4.26
C ASN A 119 -3.98 4.53 -4.97
N THR A 120 -2.91 4.88 -5.68
CA THR A 120 -1.97 3.90 -6.27
C THR A 120 -1.34 3.00 -5.21
N GLY A 121 -0.96 3.55 -4.05
CA GLY A 121 -0.46 2.77 -2.93
C GLY A 121 -1.51 1.82 -2.33
N GLU A 122 -2.78 2.22 -2.27
CA GLU A 122 -3.88 1.34 -1.86
C GLU A 122 -4.10 0.19 -2.85
N ILE A 123 -4.09 0.48 -4.15
CA ILE A 123 -4.18 -0.54 -5.20
C ILE A 123 -3.03 -1.56 -5.07
N LEU A 124 -1.79 -1.09 -4.89
CA LEU A 124 -0.63 -1.98 -4.73
C LEU A 124 -0.78 -2.90 -3.51
N LYS A 125 -1.28 -2.40 -2.38
CA LYS A 125 -1.55 -3.23 -1.20
C LYS A 125 -2.57 -4.34 -1.48
N ILE A 126 -3.59 -4.06 -2.30
CA ILE A 126 -4.58 -5.06 -2.70
C ILE A 126 -3.91 -6.18 -3.51
N TYR A 127 -3.06 -5.81 -4.47
CA TYR A 127 -2.32 -6.79 -5.27
C TYR A 127 -1.35 -7.64 -4.44
N LEU A 128 -0.59 -7.03 -3.52
CA LEU A 128 0.33 -7.76 -2.65
C LEU A 128 -0.40 -8.81 -1.79
N ARG A 129 -1.52 -8.43 -1.17
CA ARG A 129 -2.36 -9.40 -0.42
C ARG A 129 -2.90 -10.50 -1.31
N ASN A 130 -3.24 -10.17 -2.55
CA ASN A 130 -3.74 -11.16 -3.50
C ASN A 130 -2.66 -12.16 -3.89
N GLU A 131 -1.44 -11.69 -4.15
CA GLU A 131 -0.27 -12.52 -4.43
C GLU A 131 0.03 -13.47 -3.25
N GLU A 132 0.01 -12.96 -2.02
CA GLU A 132 0.14 -13.78 -0.80
C GLU A 132 -0.96 -14.85 -0.72
N ARG A 133 -2.22 -14.50 -1.02
CA ARG A 133 -3.35 -15.45 -1.05
C ARG A 133 -3.13 -16.54 -2.09
N ILE A 134 -2.73 -16.19 -3.31
CA ILE A 134 -2.46 -17.17 -4.39
C ILE A 134 -1.32 -18.10 -4.00
N LYS A 135 -0.27 -17.56 -3.38
CA LYS A 135 0.85 -18.38 -2.88
C LYS A 135 0.36 -19.36 -1.81
N ARG A 136 -0.47 -18.90 -0.88
CA ARG A 136 -1.07 -19.75 0.15
C ARG A 136 -1.95 -20.85 -0.45
N ILE A 137 -2.78 -20.53 -1.44
CA ILE A 137 -3.59 -21.52 -2.17
C ILE A 137 -2.70 -22.59 -2.80
N LYS A 138 -1.64 -22.21 -3.50
CA LYS A 138 -0.70 -23.17 -4.11
C LYS A 138 -0.02 -24.07 -3.08
N GLU A 139 0.34 -23.53 -1.92
CA GLU A 139 0.89 -24.30 -0.80
C GLU A 139 -0.12 -25.32 -0.26
N LEU A 140 -1.38 -24.92 -0.07
CA LEU A 140 -2.47 -25.79 0.37
C LEU A 140 -2.81 -26.86 -0.66
N GLU A 141 -2.86 -26.53 -1.95
CA GLU A 141 -3.07 -27.50 -3.02
C GLU A 141 -1.96 -28.55 -3.07
N SER A 142 -0.70 -28.12 -2.94
CA SER A 142 0.45 -29.02 -2.86
C SER A 142 0.37 -29.93 -1.62
N HIS A 143 -0.03 -29.37 -0.48
CA HIS A 143 -0.22 -30.12 0.76
C HIS A 143 -1.36 -31.14 0.66
N ASN A 144 -2.51 -30.73 0.10
CA ASN A 144 -3.63 -31.62 -0.17
C ASN A 144 -3.23 -32.78 -1.10
N GLY A 145 -2.41 -32.51 -2.12
CA GLY A 145 -1.88 -33.57 -2.99
C GLY A 145 -1.04 -34.61 -2.22
N ARG A 146 -0.25 -34.18 -1.23
CA ARG A 146 0.49 -35.10 -0.34
C ARG A 146 -0.46 -35.92 0.54
N ILE A 147 -1.41 -35.26 1.20
CA ILE A 147 -2.39 -35.93 2.06
C ILE A 147 -3.20 -36.95 1.26
N GLN A 148 -3.61 -36.64 0.02
CA GLN A 148 -4.34 -37.56 -0.83
C GLN A 148 -3.55 -38.85 -1.13
N ASN A 149 -2.24 -38.74 -1.34
CA ASN A 149 -1.38 -39.91 -1.52
C ASN A 149 -1.30 -40.74 -0.22
N GLU A 150 -1.11 -40.09 0.93
CA GLU A 150 -1.08 -40.77 2.23
C GLU A 150 -2.42 -41.47 2.53
N MET A 151 -3.55 -40.82 2.23
CA MET A 151 -4.88 -41.42 2.36
C MET A 151 -5.06 -42.64 1.46
N MET A 152 -4.51 -42.61 0.24
CA MET A 152 -4.54 -43.76 -0.68
C MET A 152 -3.69 -44.92 -0.13
N GLU A 153 -2.54 -44.64 0.45
CA GLU A 153 -1.71 -45.63 1.14
C GLU A 153 -2.43 -46.24 2.35
N MET A 154 -3.07 -45.41 3.19
CA MET A 154 -3.85 -45.85 4.35
C MET A 154 -5.03 -46.74 3.94
N GLN A 155 -5.72 -46.40 2.84
CA GLN A 155 -6.77 -47.26 2.28
C GLN A 155 -6.20 -48.62 1.83
N GLY A 156 -5.04 -48.62 1.16
CA GLY A 156 -4.34 -49.84 0.76
C GLY A 156 -3.98 -50.71 1.96
N GLN A 157 -3.42 -50.10 3.01
CA GLN A 157 -3.09 -50.78 4.27
C GLN A 157 -4.33 -51.34 4.94
N PHE A 158 -5.40 -50.55 5.07
CA PHE A 158 -6.69 -50.99 5.63
C PHE A 158 -7.27 -52.22 4.92
N ILE A 159 -7.18 -52.28 3.59
CA ILE A 159 -7.66 -53.42 2.79
C ILE A 159 -6.77 -54.65 3.03
N SER A 160 -5.46 -54.47 3.10
CA SER A 160 -4.47 -55.55 3.19
C SER A 160 -4.33 -56.16 4.59
N THR A 161 -4.57 -55.37 5.64
CA THR A 161 -4.43 -55.79 7.03
C THR A 161 -5.53 -56.79 7.39
N LYS A 162 -5.21 -57.76 8.24
CA LYS A 162 -6.19 -58.75 8.75
C LYS A 162 -6.60 -58.48 10.19
N ASP A 163 -5.73 -57.82 10.96
CA ASP A 163 -6.01 -57.42 12.32
C ASP A 163 -7.03 -56.27 12.38
N MET A 164 -7.99 -56.35 13.31
CA MET A 164 -9.07 -55.37 13.42
C MET A 164 -8.64 -54.13 14.21
N GLU A 165 -7.70 -54.24 15.15
CA GLU A 165 -7.18 -53.07 15.87
C GLU A 165 -6.38 -52.18 14.92
N GLU A 166 -5.46 -52.76 14.15
CA GLU A 166 -4.73 -52.04 13.10
C GLU A 166 -5.65 -51.44 12.03
N LYS A 167 -6.68 -52.16 11.58
CA LYS A 167 -7.70 -51.59 10.66
C LYS A 167 -8.40 -50.38 11.24
N THR A 168 -8.78 -50.45 12.52
CA THR A 168 -9.44 -49.33 13.19
C THR A 168 -8.51 -48.12 13.24
N LYS A 169 -7.21 -48.35 13.48
CA LYS A 169 -6.19 -47.30 13.45
C LYS A 169 -6.08 -46.65 12.06
N PHE A 170 -5.91 -47.42 10.99
CA PHE A 170 -5.82 -46.87 9.63
C PHE A 170 -7.10 -46.13 9.21
N ALA A 171 -8.28 -46.63 9.60
CA ALA A 171 -9.53 -45.93 9.36
C ALA A 171 -9.58 -44.59 10.09
N SER A 172 -9.12 -44.54 11.35
CA SER A 172 -9.10 -43.30 12.13
C SER A 172 -8.14 -42.26 11.52
N GLU A 173 -6.93 -42.67 11.13
CA GLU A 173 -5.94 -41.80 10.49
C GLU A 173 -6.46 -41.27 9.14
N PHE A 174 -7.13 -42.12 8.36
CA PHE A 174 -7.79 -41.70 7.11
C PHE A 174 -8.81 -40.58 7.33
N PHE A 175 -9.68 -40.69 8.35
CA PHE A 175 -10.68 -39.66 8.61
C PHE A 175 -10.08 -38.37 9.16
N ILE A 176 -8.99 -38.44 9.91
CA ILE A 176 -8.23 -37.26 10.36
C ILE A 176 -7.68 -36.51 9.14
N LEU A 177 -6.98 -37.21 8.26
CA LEU A 177 -6.42 -36.66 7.03
C LEU A 177 -7.51 -36.09 6.10
N LYS A 178 -8.66 -36.78 6.02
CA LYS A 178 -9.82 -36.29 5.26
C LYS A 178 -10.33 -34.95 5.81
N SER A 179 -10.45 -34.84 7.14
CA SER A 179 -10.88 -33.60 7.79
C SER A 179 -9.91 -32.45 7.54
N GLU A 180 -8.60 -32.74 7.44
CA GLU A 180 -7.58 -31.74 7.12
C GLU A 180 -7.73 -31.22 5.69
N ILE A 181 -7.96 -32.11 4.71
CA ILE A 181 -8.26 -31.69 3.33
C ILE A 181 -9.51 -30.82 3.27
N GLU A 182 -10.58 -31.20 3.97
CA GLU A 182 -11.83 -30.42 4.02
C GLU A 182 -11.58 -29.01 4.58
N GLY A 183 -10.77 -28.88 5.63
CA GLY A 183 -10.36 -27.58 6.17
C GLY A 183 -9.54 -26.74 5.18
N ASN A 184 -8.57 -27.35 4.49
CA ASN A 184 -7.76 -26.67 3.50
C ASN A 184 -8.59 -26.20 2.29
N LEU A 185 -9.57 -27.01 1.84
CA LEU A 185 -10.48 -26.65 0.76
C LEU A 185 -11.39 -25.48 1.14
N GLN A 186 -11.81 -25.43 2.40
CA GLN A 186 -12.57 -24.28 2.90
C GLN A 186 -11.72 -23.01 2.85
N GLU A 187 -10.47 -23.04 3.32
CA GLU A 187 -9.55 -21.90 3.27
C GLU A 187 -9.29 -21.42 1.83
N ILE A 188 -9.18 -22.33 0.86
CA ILE A 188 -9.00 -21.98 -0.56
C ILE A 188 -10.22 -21.28 -1.15
N SER A 189 -11.42 -21.63 -0.68
CA SER A 189 -12.68 -21.11 -1.20
C SER A 189 -13.04 -19.70 -0.72
N GLU A 190 -12.40 -19.25 0.36
CA GLU A 190 -12.58 -17.92 0.97
C GLU A 190 -11.77 -16.82 0.25
#